data_AF-A0A7R9R1E2-F1
#
_entry.id   AF-A0A7R9R1E2-F1
#
_cell.length_a   1.000
_cell.length_b   1.000
_cell.length_c   1.000
_cell.angle_alpha   90.00
_cell.angle_beta   90.00
_cell.angle_gamma   90.00
#
_symmetry.space_group_name_H-M   'P 1'
#
loop_
_entity.id
_entity.type
_entity.pdbx_description
1 polymer ?
#
loop_
_entity_poly.entity_id
_entity_poly.type
_entity_poly.pdbx_seq_one_letter_code
_entity_poly.pdbx_strand_id
1 'polypeptide(L)'
;MTKDLDVIVDGLLSDIRPDVVIVDQARCIPALVLSGIPWVATCSFNPLFFIPDERTPPELSGLSITSPKSEWKAFKDAINSAQYSGWKTFNEWVVSRGIPPLETN
;
A
#
# COMPACT_ATOMS: atom_id res chain seq x y z
N MET A 1 9.63 12.18 1.58
CA MET A 1 10.06 10.82 1.18
C MET A 1 9.15 10.21 0.12
N THR A 2 7.88 9.86 0.39
CA THR A 2 7.03 9.18 -0.62
C THR A 2 6.67 10.06 -1.82
N LYS A 3 6.48 11.37 -1.61
CA LYS A 3 6.22 12.32 -2.69
C LYS A 3 7.45 12.55 -3.58
N ASP A 4 8.64 12.51 -2.99
CA ASP A 4 9.90 12.67 -3.72
C ASP A 4 10.17 11.45 -4.60
N LEU A 5 9.81 10.26 -4.11
CA LEU A 5 9.89 9.01 -4.89
C LEU A 5 8.99 9.06 -6.13
N ASP A 6 7.79 9.64 -6.03
CA ASP A 6 6.88 9.79 -7.19
C ASP A 6 7.55 10.56 -8.33
N VAL A 7 8.21 11.67 -8.01
CA VAL A 7 8.93 12.51 -8.99
C VAL A 7 10.13 11.79 -9.58
N ILE A 8 10.88 11.06 -8.75
CA ILE A 8 12.04 10.28 -9.22
C ILE A 8 11.59 9.18 -10.18
N VAL A 9 10.53 8.45 -9.84
CA VAL A 9 10.00 7.37 -10.68
C VAL A 9 9.48 7.94 -12.00
N ASP A 10 8.76 9.06 -11.99
CA ASP A 10 8.28 9.72 -13.21
C ASP A 10 9.43 10.04 -14.19
N GLY A 11 10.51 10.64 -13.66
CA GLY A 11 11.72 10.90 -14.46
C GLY A 11 12.35 9.63 -15.02
N LEU A 12 12.50 8.60 -14.20
CA LEU A 12 13.07 7.31 -14.64
C LEU A 12 12.23 6.63 -15.71
N LEU A 13 10.90 6.66 -15.60
CA LEU A 13 10.00 6.06 -16.59
C LEU A 13 10.10 6.78 -17.94
N SER A 14 10.18 8.11 -17.93
CA SER A 14 10.36 8.93 -19.14
C SER A 14 11.72 8.66 -19.82
N ASP A 15 12.78 8.54 -19.03
CA ASP A 15 14.14 8.37 -19.53
C ASP A 15 14.38 6.95 -20.05
N ILE A 16 14.04 5.93 -19.26
CA ILE A 16 14.32 4.52 -19.53
C ILE A 16 13.30 3.92 -20.50
N ARG A 17 12.02 4.31 -20.39
CA ARG A 17 10.88 3.73 -21.14
C ARG A 17 10.86 2.20 -21.08
N PRO A 18 10.73 1.61 -19.88
CA PRO A 18 10.75 0.17 -19.72
C PRO A 18 9.47 -0.49 -20.28
N ASP A 19 9.61 -1.72 -20.79
CA ASP A 19 8.44 -2.53 -21.20
C ASP A 19 7.65 -3.07 -20.00
N VAL A 20 8.31 -3.24 -18.85
CA VAL A 20 7.71 -3.73 -17.59
C VAL A 20 8.48 -3.19 -16.38
N VAL A 21 7.77 -2.93 -15.29
CA VAL A 21 8.37 -2.51 -14.00
C VAL A 21 8.13 -3.57 -12.93
N ILE A 22 9.19 -3.91 -12.17
CA ILE A 22 9.07 -4.69 -10.95
C ILE A 22 9.30 -3.74 -9.78
N VAL A 23 8.36 -3.69 -8.84
CA VAL A 23 8.42 -2.78 -7.70
C VAL A 23 8.27 -3.53 -6.39
N ASP A 24 9.18 -3.32 -5.45
CA ASP A 24 9.08 -3.75 -4.06
C ASP A 24 8.79 -2.52 -3.19
N GLN A 25 7.52 -2.16 -3.10
CA GLN A 25 7.05 -0.98 -2.36
C GLN A 25 5.67 -1.25 -1.80
N ALA A 26 5.45 -0.88 -0.53
CA ALA A 26 4.18 -1.11 0.17
C ALA A 26 3.14 0.01 -0.06
N ARG A 27 3.51 1.08 -0.77
CA ARG A 27 2.69 2.28 -0.96
C ARG A 27 2.50 2.58 -2.45
N CYS A 28 1.35 3.16 -2.76
CA CYS A 28 1.05 3.65 -4.11
C CYS A 28 2.12 4.65 -4.58
N ILE A 29 2.60 4.47 -5.82
CA ILE A 29 3.44 5.41 -6.55
C ILE A 29 2.61 5.93 -7.73
N PRO A 30 1.99 7.12 -7.62
CA PRO A 30 1.12 7.65 -8.66
C PRO A 30 1.69 7.67 -10.08
N ALA A 31 2.96 8.06 -10.24
CA ALA A 31 3.64 8.07 -11.53
C ALA A 31 3.65 6.69 -12.19
N LEU A 32 3.90 5.63 -11.41
CA LEU A 32 3.85 4.26 -11.92
C LEU A 32 2.43 3.86 -12.33
N VAL A 33 1.43 4.14 -11.49
CA VAL A 33 0.02 3.82 -11.76
C VAL A 33 -0.49 4.55 -13.02
N LEU A 34 -0.10 5.81 -13.20
CA LEU A 34 -0.54 6.65 -14.32
C LEU A 34 0.26 6.42 -15.60
N SER A 35 1.43 5.79 -15.53
CA SER A 35 2.32 5.58 -16.69
C SER A 35 1.73 4.70 -17.79
N GLY A 36 0.76 3.84 -17.45
CA GLY A 36 0.23 2.81 -18.35
C GLY A 36 1.20 1.66 -18.63
N ILE A 37 2.42 1.69 -18.09
CA ILE A 37 3.40 0.61 -18.22
C ILE A 37 2.95 -0.57 -17.34
N PRO A 38 2.94 -1.81 -17.86
CA PRO A 38 2.67 -3.00 -17.05
C PRO A 38 3.65 -3.10 -15.87
N TRP A 39 3.14 -3.40 -14.67
CA TRP A 39 3.98 -3.51 -13.49
C TRP A 39 3.58 -4.67 -12.58
N VAL A 40 4.57 -5.17 -11.84
CA VAL A 40 4.45 -6.28 -10.89
C VAL A 40 4.86 -5.78 -9.50
N ALA A 41 3.91 -5.80 -8.56
CA ALA A 41 4.23 -5.63 -7.15
C ALA A 41 4.88 -6.91 -6.60
N THR A 42 5.96 -6.72 -5.87
CA THR A 42 6.61 -7.75 -5.08
C THR A 42 6.50 -7.39 -3.60
N CYS A 43 6.67 -8.40 -2.76
CA CYS A 43 6.54 -8.30 -1.32
C CYS A 43 7.75 -8.96 -0.67
N SER A 44 8.58 -8.18 0.01
CA SER A 44 9.62 -8.70 0.90
C SER A 44 9.14 -8.86 2.34
N PHE A 45 7.98 -8.28 2.70
CA PHE A 45 7.34 -8.42 4.00
C PHE A 45 6.39 -9.64 4.04
N ASN A 46 5.58 -9.74 5.09
CA ASN A 46 4.64 -10.84 5.24
C ASN A 46 3.62 -10.85 4.07
N PRO A 47 3.45 -11.96 3.33
CA PRO A 47 2.49 -12.05 2.21
C PRO A 47 1.04 -11.78 2.59
N LEU A 48 0.69 -11.85 3.88
CA LEU A 48 -0.64 -11.58 4.41
C LEU A 48 -1.18 -10.20 4.00
N PHE A 49 -0.30 -9.22 3.75
CA PHE A 49 -0.66 -7.91 3.21
C PHE A 49 -1.33 -7.96 1.82
N PHE A 50 -1.17 -9.05 1.07
CA PHE A 50 -1.78 -9.26 -0.25
C PHE A 50 -3.01 -10.17 -0.19
N ILE A 51 -3.40 -10.60 1.01
CA ILE A 51 -4.49 -11.57 1.22
C ILE A 51 -5.53 -10.93 2.16
N PRO A 52 -6.36 -9.99 1.66
CA PRO A 52 -7.45 -9.43 2.44
C PRO A 52 -8.56 -10.48 2.63
N ASP A 53 -8.50 -11.23 3.74
CA ASP A 53 -9.45 -12.31 4.02
C ASP A 53 -9.81 -12.36 5.52
N GLU A 54 -11.10 -12.36 5.84
CA GLU A 54 -11.61 -12.37 7.22
C GLU A 54 -11.23 -13.64 8.03
N ARG A 55 -10.83 -14.71 7.33
CA ARG A 55 -10.34 -15.96 7.93
C ARG A 55 -8.91 -15.85 8.42
N THR A 56 -8.17 -14.81 8.01
CA THR A 56 -6.76 -14.59 8.36
C THR A 56 -6.60 -13.51 9.44
N PRO A 57 -5.63 -13.65 10.36
CA PRO A 57 -5.36 -12.63 11.38
C PRO A 57 -4.94 -11.31 10.73
N PRO A 58 -5.04 -10.17 11.43
CA PRO A 58 -4.54 -8.91 10.91
C PRO A 58 -3.03 -8.98 10.63
N GLU A 59 -2.58 -8.37 9.56
CA GLU A 59 -1.17 -8.24 9.23
C GLU A 59 -0.40 -7.52 10.35
N LEU A 60 0.89 -7.84 10.50
CA LEU A 60 1.78 -7.33 11.57
C LEU A 60 1.36 -7.65 13.03
N SER A 61 0.21 -8.29 13.26
CA SER A 61 -0.29 -8.50 14.63
C SER A 61 0.46 -9.58 15.42
N GLY A 62 1.09 -10.54 14.73
CA GLY A 62 1.65 -11.74 15.35
C GLY A 62 0.59 -12.70 15.90
N LEU A 63 -0.70 -12.45 15.67
CA LEU A 63 -1.80 -13.29 16.11
C LEU A 63 -1.93 -14.55 15.26
N SER A 64 -2.43 -15.63 15.86
CA SER A 64 -2.71 -16.89 15.20
C SER A 64 -4.12 -16.91 14.62
N ILE A 65 -4.37 -17.80 13.65
CA ILE A 65 -5.73 -18.15 13.20
C ILE A 65 -6.64 -18.65 14.33
N THR A 66 -6.05 -19.15 15.43
CA THR A 66 -6.76 -19.64 16.62
C THR A 66 -6.92 -18.58 17.70
N SER A 67 -6.32 -17.39 17.55
CA SER A 67 -6.50 -16.30 18.51
C SER A 67 -7.95 -15.79 18.51
N PRO A 68 -8.48 -15.32 19.64
CA PRO A 68 -9.81 -14.73 19.71
C PRO A 68 -10.02 -13.61 18.68
N LYS A 69 -11.13 -13.64 17.94
CA LYS A 69 -11.47 -12.59 16.95
C LYS A 69 -11.61 -11.20 17.59
N SER A 70 -11.89 -11.12 18.89
CA SER A 70 -11.88 -9.88 19.66
C SER A 70 -10.50 -9.22 19.70
N GLU A 71 -9.42 -10.00 19.81
CA GLU A 71 -8.04 -9.49 19.77
C GLU A 71 -7.69 -8.98 18.37
N TRP A 72 -8.18 -9.66 17.33
CA TRP A 72 -8.00 -9.22 15.94
C TRP A 72 -8.66 -7.86 15.71
N LYS A 73 -9.89 -7.71 16.21
CA LYS A 73 -10.61 -6.43 16.14
C LYS A 73 -9.86 -5.34 16.92
N ALA A 74 -9.45 -5.62 18.15
CA ALA A 74 -8.71 -4.65 18.98
C ALA A 74 -7.42 -4.18 18.30
N PHE A 75 -6.68 -5.09 17.67
CA PHE A 75 -5.47 -4.74 16.92
C PHE A 75 -5.78 -3.87 15.70
N LYS A 76 -6.79 -4.24 14.89
CA LYS A 76 -7.20 -3.44 13.73
C LYS A 76 -7.65 -2.04 14.13
N ASP A 77 -8.47 -1.92 15.17
CA ASP A 77 -8.93 -0.63 15.68
C ASP A 77 -7.72 0.25 16.11
N ALA A 78 -6.75 -0.34 16.81
CA ALA A 78 -5.56 0.35 17.28
C ALA A 78 -4.65 0.81 16.13
N ILE A 79 -4.39 -0.05 15.13
CA ILE A 79 -3.59 0.30 13.96
C ILE A 79 -4.29 1.36 13.10
N ASN A 80 -5.59 1.18 12.83
CA ASN A 80 -6.37 2.14 12.06
C ASN A 80 -6.35 3.51 12.74
N SER A 81 -6.53 3.56 14.07
CA SER A 81 -6.45 4.81 14.83
C SER A 81 -5.06 5.46 14.75
N ALA A 82 -3.99 4.67 14.95
CA ALA A 82 -2.62 5.17 14.94
C ALA A 82 -2.18 5.69 13.55
N GLN A 83 -2.67 5.05 12.48
CA GLN A 83 -2.29 5.40 11.11
C GLN A 83 -3.24 6.39 10.44
N TYR A 84 -4.45 6.60 10.98
CA TYR A 84 -5.53 7.34 10.31
C TYR A 84 -5.09 8.69 9.76
N SER A 85 -4.42 9.52 10.57
CA SER A 85 -4.00 10.86 10.12
C SER A 85 -3.01 10.80 8.97
N GLY A 86 -2.01 9.90 9.04
CA GLY A 86 -1.03 9.74 7.98
C GLY A 86 -1.63 9.12 6.72
N TRP A 87 -2.53 8.15 6.89
CA TRP A 87 -3.28 7.54 5.80
C TRP A 87 -4.14 8.57 5.08
N LYS A 88 -4.91 9.38 5.83
CA LYS A 88 -5.76 10.43 5.28
C LYS A 88 -4.97 11.42 4.43
N THR A 89 -3.88 11.98 4.96
CA THR A 89 -3.03 12.92 4.21
C THR A 89 -2.39 12.28 2.99
N PHE A 90 -2.00 11.01 3.08
CA PHE A 90 -1.48 10.28 1.93
C PHE A 90 -2.55 10.05 0.86
N ASN A 91 -3.74 9.63 1.26
CA ASN A 91 -4.86 9.38 0.35
C ASN A 91 -5.31 10.67 -0.35
N GLU A 92 -5.42 11.79 0.38
CA GLU A 92 -5.70 13.10 -0.20
C GLU A 92 -4.69 13.48 -1.28
N TRP A 93 -3.40 13.20 -1.03
CA TRP A 93 -2.36 13.42 -2.03
C TRP A 93 -2.51 12.49 -3.23
N VAL A 94 -2.75 11.19 -3.04
CA VAL A 94 -2.99 10.23 -4.15
C VAL A 94 -4.17 10.67 -5.02
N VAL A 95 -5.28 11.06 -4.38
CA VAL A 95 -6.47 11.57 -5.07
C VAL A 95 -6.15 12.86 -5.84
N SER A 96 -5.35 13.77 -5.28
CA SER A 96 -4.92 14.99 -5.97
C SER A 96 -4.09 14.74 -7.23
N ARG A 97 -3.50 13.54 -7.38
CA ARG A 97 -2.78 13.10 -8.59
C ARG A 97 -3.69 12.50 -9.65
N GLY A 98 -4.99 12.38 -9.38
CA GLY A 98 -5.98 11.83 -10.32
C GLY A 98 -6.21 10.32 -10.19
N ILE A 99 -5.72 9.70 -9.11
CA ILE A 99 -5.94 8.28 -8.82
C ILE A 99 -7.17 8.13 -7.92
N PRO A 100 -8.00 7.08 -8.10
CA PRO A 100 -9.09 6.79 -7.19
C PRO A 100 -8.63 6.72 -5.72
N PRO A 101 -9.51 7.06 -4.76
CA PRO A 101 -9.18 6.96 -3.35
C PRO A 101 -8.77 5.54 -3.00
N LEU A 102 -7.72 5.42 -2.18
CA LEU A 102 -7.25 4.16 -1.65
C LEU A 102 -8.28 3.60 -0.65
N GLU A 103 -8.44 2.29 -0.65
CA GLU A 103 -9.32 1.60 0.31
C GLU A 103 -8.89 1.92 1.74
N THR A 104 -9.86 2.19 2.61
CA THR A 104 -9.60 2.35 4.04
C THR A 104 -9.61 0.98 4.70
N ASN A 105 -8.52 0.63 5.39
CA ASN A 105 -8.41 -0.55 6.27
C ASN A 105 -9.46 -0.56 7.38
#